data_AF-A0A7S2QB19-F1
#
_entry.id   AF-A0A7S2QB19-F1
#
_cell.length_a   1.000
_cell.length_b   1.000
_cell.length_c   1.000
_cell.angle_alpha   90.00
_cell.angle_beta   90.00
_cell.angle_gamma   90.00
#
_symmetry.space_group_name_H-M   'P 1'
#
loop_
_entity.id
_entity.type
_entity.pdbx_description
1 polymer ?
#
loop_
_entity_poly.entity_id
_entity_poly.type
_entity_poly.pdbx_seq_one_letter_code
_entity_poly.pdbx_strand_id
1 'polypeptide(L)'
;MQAALIFATKVLVSAKSVWTIRKIYQQYEVHMYGGDSGHLWSSIGGQKRGMPGNFDAGRFQTLDAGVKEGVCAIPLSRPIFTGLILFIWTLTCVGELRRTVELFRRLVCHGSTSSRFLRVTIETQDSHDIFKLKTLGLNARALITLLIVLPRLGITFALLELGSRFLLATTSFENLIVNVLALAVIKDIKDLIYSTVVSAHDKRELELTRIAIADGDRRERSSLQSMLQASVWLIAAVAFVWLYMFRFQSVLPDYQWDVKRVCSPWIQERFVERSD
;
A
#
# COMPACT_ATOMS: atom_id res chain seq x y z
N MET A 1 -16.59 7.90 -4.81
CA MET A 1 -16.53 6.45 -5.12
C MET A 1 -15.31 5.75 -4.50
N GLN A 2 -14.07 6.12 -4.84
CA GLN A 2 -12.87 5.42 -4.34
C GLN A 2 -12.81 5.32 -2.80
N ALA A 3 -13.12 6.39 -2.08
CA ALA A 3 -13.19 6.38 -0.62
C ALA A 3 -14.23 5.38 -0.07
N ALA A 4 -15.38 5.25 -0.75
CA ALA A 4 -16.42 4.29 -0.36
C ALA A 4 -15.96 2.84 -0.58
N LEU A 5 -15.25 2.56 -1.68
CA LEU A 5 -14.66 1.24 -1.94
C LEU A 5 -13.58 0.89 -0.91
N ILE A 6 -12.73 1.86 -0.54
CA ILE A 6 -11.72 1.68 0.51
C ILE A 6 -12.40 1.38 1.84
N PHE A 7 -13.44 2.13 2.19
CA PHE A 7 -14.21 1.90 3.40
C PHE A 7 -14.86 0.51 3.42
N ALA A 8 -15.51 0.11 2.32
CA ALA A 8 -16.10 -1.22 2.18
C ALA A 8 -15.04 -2.33 2.29
N THR A 9 -13.89 -2.17 1.64
CA THR A 9 -12.77 -3.13 1.73
C THR A 9 -12.26 -3.26 3.16
N LYS A 10 -12.16 -2.14 3.89
CA LYS A 10 -11.75 -2.13 5.30
C LYS A 10 -12.73 -2.90 6.19
N VAL A 11 -14.02 -2.62 6.06
CA VAL A 11 -15.06 -3.19 6.94
C VAL A 11 -15.37 -4.64 6.58
N LEU A 12 -15.59 -4.94 5.30
CA LEU A 12 -16.12 -6.23 4.87
C LEU A 12 -15.02 -7.28 4.68
N VAL A 13 -13.85 -6.88 4.18
CA VAL A 13 -12.81 -7.82 3.75
C VAL A 13 -11.68 -7.89 4.77
N SER A 14 -11.09 -6.74 5.13
CA SER A 14 -9.93 -6.70 6.03
C SER A 14 -10.31 -7.13 7.45
N ALA A 15 -11.43 -6.68 8.00
CA ALA A 15 -11.84 -7.04 9.37
C ALA A 15 -12.03 -8.56 9.54
N LYS A 16 -12.71 -9.21 8.59
CA LYS A 16 -12.92 -10.67 8.60
C LYS A 16 -11.60 -11.44 8.52
N SER A 17 -10.72 -11.02 7.62
CA SER A 17 -9.40 -11.66 7.42
C SER A 17 -8.53 -11.52 8.69
N VAL A 18 -8.48 -10.32 9.26
CA VAL A 18 -7.76 -10.04 10.51
C VAL A 18 -8.31 -10.84 11.69
N TRP A 19 -9.63 -10.97 11.81
CA TRP A 19 -10.23 -11.79 12.86
C TRP A 19 -9.87 -13.28 12.71
N THR A 20 -9.92 -13.79 11.47
CA THR A 20 -9.64 -15.20 11.17
C THR A 20 -8.20 -15.56 11.49
N ILE A 21 -7.23 -14.77 11.00
CA ILE A 21 -5.81 -15.02 11.27
C ILE A 21 -5.47 -14.92 12.76
N ARG A 22 -6.08 -13.97 13.47
CA ARG A 22 -5.90 -13.84 14.92
C ARG A 22 -6.43 -15.03 15.69
N LYS A 23 -7.57 -15.60 15.27
CA LYS A 23 -8.15 -16.80 15.90
C LYS A 23 -7.24 -18.01 15.70
N ILE A 24 -6.75 -18.21 14.47
CA ILE A 24 -5.80 -19.29 14.15
C ILE A 24 -4.52 -19.15 14.97
N TYR A 25 -3.94 -17.95 14.99
CA TYR A 25 -2.72 -17.68 15.76
C TYR A 25 -2.93 -17.87 17.27
N GLN A 26 -4.09 -17.47 17.81
CA GLN A 26 -4.41 -17.69 19.22
C GLN A 26 -4.53 -19.18 19.56
N GLN A 27 -5.12 -20.01 18.69
CA GLN A 27 -5.18 -21.46 18.91
C GLN A 27 -3.78 -22.07 18.94
N TYR A 28 -2.91 -21.63 18.04
CA TYR A 28 -1.51 -22.00 18.02
C TYR A 28 -0.79 -21.60 19.31
N GLU A 29 -0.88 -20.34 19.74
CA GLU A 29 -0.27 -19.86 20.98
C GLU A 29 -0.74 -20.65 22.21
N VAL A 30 -2.05 -20.89 22.34
CA VAL A 30 -2.57 -21.68 23.47
C VAL A 30 -1.97 -23.09 23.49
N HIS A 31 -1.81 -23.73 22.33
CA HIS A 31 -1.25 -25.07 22.22
C HIS A 31 0.26 -25.11 22.49
N MET A 32 1.02 -24.20 21.87
CA MET A 32 2.49 -24.16 21.97
C MET A 32 3.00 -23.81 23.37
N TYR A 33 2.21 -23.06 24.15
CA TYR A 33 2.55 -22.67 25.52
C TYR A 33 1.82 -23.52 26.58
N GLY A 34 1.06 -24.53 26.14
CA GLY A 34 0.48 -25.56 26.99
C GLY A 34 -0.82 -25.26 27.71
N GLY A 35 -1.48 -24.16 27.38
CA GLY A 35 -2.81 -23.83 27.89
C GLY A 35 -2.85 -23.36 29.35
N ASP A 36 -1.77 -23.56 30.11
CA ASP A 36 -1.65 -23.11 31.49
C ASP A 36 -1.71 -21.58 31.59
N SER A 37 -2.55 -21.07 32.49
CA SER A 37 -2.71 -19.63 32.72
C SER A 37 -1.40 -18.94 33.13
N GLY A 38 -0.43 -19.67 33.66
CA GLY A 38 0.90 -19.16 34.02
C GLY A 38 1.83 -18.95 32.82
N HIS A 39 1.53 -19.52 31.65
CA HIS A 39 2.37 -19.36 30.44
C HIS A 39 1.75 -18.41 29.42
N LEU A 40 0.53 -17.94 29.66
CA LEU A 40 -0.24 -17.09 28.77
C LEU A 40 -0.58 -15.77 29.46
N TRP A 41 -0.46 -14.66 28.76
CA TRP A 41 -0.97 -13.35 29.17
C TRP A 41 -2.03 -12.85 28.19
N SER A 42 -2.92 -11.99 28.66
CA SER A 42 -3.99 -11.42 27.80
C SER A 42 -3.57 -10.07 27.26
N SER A 43 -3.49 -9.94 25.93
CA SER A 43 -3.26 -8.67 25.24
C SER A 43 -4.46 -7.73 25.41
N ILE A 44 -4.29 -6.44 25.09
CA ILE A 44 -5.33 -5.38 25.21
C ILE A 44 -6.63 -5.79 24.49
N GLY A 45 -6.54 -6.59 23.43
CA GLY A 45 -7.69 -7.12 22.69
C GLY A 45 -8.31 -8.42 23.24
N GLY A 46 -7.98 -8.84 24.45
CA GLY A 46 -8.45 -10.09 25.08
C GLY A 46 -7.87 -11.36 24.46
N GLN A 47 -6.82 -11.25 23.64
CA GLN A 47 -6.19 -12.39 23.00
C GLN A 47 -5.13 -12.99 23.90
N LYS A 48 -5.12 -14.31 24.05
CA LYS A 48 -4.07 -15.02 24.77
C LYS A 48 -2.77 -15.03 23.95
N ARG A 49 -1.66 -14.70 24.61
CA ARG A 49 -0.30 -14.63 24.05
C ARG A 49 0.67 -15.36 24.97
N GLY A 50 1.64 -16.06 24.42
CA GLY A 50 2.66 -16.77 25.17
C GLY A 50 3.66 -15.84 25.84
N MET A 51 4.06 -16.20 27.07
CA MET A 51 5.15 -15.55 27.77
C MET A 51 6.50 -16.02 27.22
N PRO A 52 7.47 -15.12 26.95
CA PRO A 52 8.81 -15.50 26.52
C PRO A 52 9.45 -16.54 27.46
N GLY A 53 10.04 -17.59 26.90
CA GLY A 53 10.71 -18.67 27.65
C GLY A 53 9.89 -19.96 27.81
N ASN A 54 8.55 -19.89 27.73
CA ASN A 54 7.67 -21.05 27.87
C ASN A 54 7.27 -21.70 26.52
N PHE A 55 7.95 -21.33 25.44
CA PHE A 55 7.66 -21.83 24.10
C PHE A 55 8.20 -23.25 23.91
N ASP A 56 7.33 -24.21 23.63
CA ASP A 56 7.70 -25.61 23.41
C ASP A 56 7.45 -26.02 21.95
N ALA A 57 8.52 -26.03 21.15
CA ALA A 57 8.46 -26.42 19.74
C ALA A 57 7.98 -27.87 19.51
N GLY A 58 8.18 -28.77 20.49
CA GLY A 58 7.80 -30.18 20.37
C GLY A 58 6.28 -30.38 20.30
N ARG A 59 5.52 -29.50 20.97
CA ARG A 59 4.06 -29.50 20.92
C ARG A 59 3.50 -29.23 19.54
N PHE A 60 4.28 -28.65 18.63
CA PHE A 60 3.83 -28.47 17.26
C PHE A 60 3.42 -29.80 16.62
N GLN A 61 4.08 -30.91 16.96
CA GLN A 61 3.73 -32.23 16.40
C GLN A 61 2.32 -32.70 16.78
N THR A 62 1.84 -32.35 17.98
CA THR A 62 0.50 -32.73 18.47
C THR A 62 -0.59 -31.73 18.08
N LEU A 63 -0.24 -30.62 17.42
CA LEU A 63 -1.20 -29.63 16.96
C LEU A 63 -2.08 -30.20 15.86
N ASP A 64 -3.37 -29.85 15.90
CA ASP A 64 -4.35 -30.22 14.87
C ASP A 64 -3.86 -29.84 13.45
N ALA A 65 -4.09 -30.73 12.48
CA ALA A 65 -3.57 -30.56 11.13
C ALA A 65 -4.11 -29.30 10.44
N GLY A 66 -5.39 -28.96 10.66
CA GLY A 66 -5.99 -27.76 10.08
C GLY A 66 -5.40 -26.48 10.69
N VAL A 67 -5.11 -26.48 11.99
CA VAL A 67 -4.44 -25.35 12.66
C VAL A 67 -2.99 -25.21 12.19
N LYS A 68 -2.24 -26.32 12.06
CA LYS A 68 -0.88 -26.31 11.49
C LYS A 68 -0.85 -25.65 10.12
N GLU A 69 -1.73 -26.10 9.23
CA GLU A 69 -1.82 -25.55 7.87
C GLU A 69 -2.17 -24.06 7.90
N GLY A 70 -3.19 -23.67 8.67
CA GLY A 70 -3.60 -22.27 8.81
C GLY A 70 -2.49 -21.36 9.35
N VAL A 71 -1.72 -21.82 10.34
CA VAL A 71 -0.62 -21.05 10.95
C VAL A 71 0.57 -20.95 10.00
N CYS A 72 0.93 -22.06 9.35
CA CYS A 72 2.04 -22.06 8.40
C CYS A 72 1.74 -21.30 7.11
N ALA A 73 0.45 -21.13 6.79
CA ALA A 73 -0.02 -20.29 5.70
C ALA A 73 -0.09 -18.79 6.04
N ILE A 74 0.19 -18.39 7.29
CA ILE A 74 0.32 -16.97 7.67
C ILE A 74 1.50 -16.36 6.90
N PRO A 75 1.33 -15.22 6.19
CA PRO A 75 2.39 -14.59 5.40
C PRO A 75 3.71 -14.35 6.18
N LEU A 76 3.62 -14.07 7.48
CA LEU A 76 4.79 -13.85 8.34
C LEU A 76 5.63 -15.11 8.63
N SER A 77 5.15 -16.32 8.30
CA SER A 77 5.95 -17.55 8.37
C SER A 77 7.07 -17.56 7.31
N ARG A 78 6.85 -16.86 6.17
CA ARG A 78 7.79 -16.70 5.06
C ARG A 78 8.04 -15.20 4.80
N PRO A 79 8.81 -14.52 5.67
CA PRO A 79 8.93 -13.05 5.64
C PRO A 79 9.53 -12.50 4.34
N ILE A 80 10.42 -13.24 3.68
CA ILE A 80 11.04 -12.79 2.43
C ILE A 80 9.99 -12.69 1.32
N PHE A 81 9.18 -13.73 1.14
CA PHE A 81 8.12 -13.76 0.14
C PHE A 81 7.09 -12.66 0.39
N THR A 82 6.63 -12.54 1.64
CA THR A 82 5.70 -11.50 2.05
C THR A 82 6.27 -10.09 1.90
N GLY A 83 7.56 -9.91 2.21
CA GLY A 83 8.27 -8.64 2.01
C GLY A 83 8.33 -8.23 0.55
N LEU A 84 8.59 -9.17 -0.38
CA LEU A 84 8.56 -8.89 -1.82
C LEU A 84 7.18 -8.47 -2.30
N ILE A 85 6.13 -9.15 -1.84
CA ILE A 85 4.74 -8.81 -2.18
C ILE A 85 4.37 -7.41 -1.64
N LEU A 86 4.66 -7.13 -0.38
CA LEU A 86 4.45 -5.81 0.22
C LEU A 86 5.27 -4.72 -0.49
N PHE A 87 6.47 -5.05 -0.95
CA PHE A 87 7.33 -4.14 -1.69
C PHE A 87 6.74 -3.79 -3.06
N ILE A 88 6.26 -4.77 -3.83
CA ILE A 88 5.55 -4.54 -5.09
C ILE A 88 4.34 -3.63 -4.86
N TRP A 89 3.52 -3.95 -3.85
CA TRP A 89 2.37 -3.11 -3.48
C TRP A 89 2.78 -1.67 -3.12
N THR A 90 3.85 -1.52 -2.33
CA THR A 90 4.37 -0.22 -1.92
C THR A 90 4.85 0.59 -3.12
N LEU A 91 5.57 -0.02 -4.07
CA LEU A 91 5.99 0.65 -5.31
C LEU A 91 4.79 1.14 -6.13
N THR A 92 3.73 0.34 -6.20
CA THR A 92 2.49 0.71 -6.89
C THR A 92 1.84 1.95 -6.26
N CYS A 93 1.86 2.09 -4.92
CA CYS A 93 1.41 3.30 -4.22
C CYS A 93 2.38 4.48 -4.38
N VAL A 94 3.69 4.24 -4.31
CA VAL A 94 4.74 5.26 -4.48
C VAL A 94 4.66 5.91 -5.87
N GLY A 95 4.31 5.16 -6.91
CA GLY A 95 4.06 5.73 -8.24
C GLY A 95 2.99 6.82 -8.25
N GLU A 96 1.89 6.62 -7.52
CA GLU A 96 0.83 7.63 -7.38
C GLU A 96 1.24 8.80 -6.49
N LEU A 97 1.98 8.52 -5.42
CA LEU A 97 2.52 9.53 -4.54
C LEU A 97 3.46 10.47 -5.30
N ARG A 98 4.39 9.91 -6.09
CA ARG A 98 5.31 10.67 -6.93
C ARG A 98 4.57 11.55 -7.94
N ARG A 99 3.57 11.02 -8.66
CA ARG A 99 2.74 11.80 -9.60
C ARG A 99 2.04 12.96 -8.89
N THR A 100 1.55 12.73 -7.68
CA THR A 100 0.83 13.75 -6.89
C THR A 100 1.78 14.83 -6.37
N VAL A 101 2.97 14.46 -5.89
CA VAL A 101 4.01 15.40 -5.46
C VAL A 101 4.57 16.20 -6.63
N GLU A 102 4.75 15.58 -7.79
CA GLU A 102 5.16 16.25 -9.03
C GLU A 102 4.13 17.32 -9.43
N LEU A 103 2.84 16.98 -9.41
CA LEU A 103 1.75 17.91 -9.66
C LEU A 103 1.75 19.06 -8.65
N PHE A 104 1.89 18.76 -7.35
CA PHE A 104 1.98 19.76 -6.30
C PHE A 104 3.17 20.72 -6.52
N ARG A 105 4.36 20.18 -6.77
CA ARG A 105 5.58 20.98 -7.03
C ARG A 105 5.39 21.89 -8.23
N ARG A 106 4.82 21.37 -9.33
CA ARG A 106 4.57 22.15 -10.56
C ARG A 106 3.57 23.28 -10.33
N LEU A 107 2.46 23.00 -9.65
CA LEU A 107 1.39 23.98 -9.45
C LEU A 107 1.71 25.02 -8.36
N VAL A 108 2.32 24.58 -7.26
CA VAL A 108 2.49 25.39 -6.05
C VAL A 108 3.87 26.02 -6.00
N CYS A 109 4.94 25.24 -6.20
CA CYS A 109 6.31 25.71 -6.02
C CYS A 109 6.83 26.48 -7.24
N HIS A 110 6.51 26.03 -8.47
CA HIS A 110 7.04 26.64 -9.69
C HIS A 110 6.10 27.64 -10.36
N GLY A 111 4.84 27.74 -9.92
CA GLY A 111 3.91 28.72 -10.49
C GLY A 111 4.35 30.15 -10.16
N SER A 112 4.42 31.04 -11.15
CA SER A 112 4.57 32.47 -10.91
C SER A 112 3.31 33.06 -10.29
N THR A 113 3.44 33.71 -9.14
CA THR A 113 2.33 34.29 -8.37
C THR A 113 1.77 35.51 -9.09
N SER A 114 0.45 35.54 -9.31
CA SER A 114 -0.27 36.73 -9.76
C SER A 114 -1.28 37.15 -8.70
N SER A 115 -1.52 38.45 -8.58
CA SER A 115 -2.57 39.02 -7.71
C SER A 115 -3.98 38.74 -8.24
N ARG A 116 -4.13 38.41 -9.54
CA ARG A 116 -5.42 38.07 -10.14
C ARG A 116 -5.71 36.57 -10.02
N PHE A 117 -6.99 36.24 -9.89
CA PHE A 117 -7.49 34.87 -9.70
C PHE A 117 -7.01 33.90 -10.79
N LEU A 118 -7.13 34.32 -12.06
CA LEU A 118 -6.71 33.56 -13.23
C LEU A 118 -6.32 34.54 -14.35
N ARG A 119 -5.18 34.32 -15.01
CA ARG A 119 -4.85 34.98 -16.28
C ARG A 119 -4.51 33.90 -17.29
N VAL A 120 -5.41 33.72 -18.26
CA VAL A 120 -5.21 32.86 -19.42
C VAL A 120 -4.58 33.72 -20.52
N THR A 121 -3.51 33.24 -21.13
CA THR A 121 -2.92 33.88 -22.31
C THR A 121 -3.09 32.90 -23.47
N ILE A 122 -3.76 33.36 -24.52
CA ILE A 122 -3.90 32.60 -25.77
C ILE A 122 -2.65 32.90 -26.58
N GLU A 123 -1.79 31.90 -26.75
CA GLU A 123 -0.66 31.99 -27.68
C GLU A 123 -1.04 31.23 -28.94
N THR A 124 -1.27 31.97 -30.02
CA THR A 124 -1.49 31.40 -31.35
C THR A 124 -0.14 31.03 -31.94
N GLN A 125 0.17 29.73 -32.02
CA GLN A 125 1.41 29.20 -32.60
C GLN A 125 1.06 28.32 -33.79
N ASP A 126 1.59 28.64 -34.99
CA ASP A 126 1.49 27.86 -36.23
C ASP A 126 0.12 27.21 -36.48
N SER A 127 -0.93 28.04 -36.55
CA SER A 127 -2.31 27.66 -36.94
C SER A 127 -3.11 26.81 -35.93
N HIS A 128 -2.59 26.52 -34.74
CA HIS A 128 -3.36 25.91 -33.65
C HIS A 128 -3.33 26.79 -32.40
N ASP A 129 -4.52 27.18 -31.92
CA ASP A 129 -4.65 27.91 -30.66
C ASP A 129 -4.35 26.98 -29.48
N ILE A 130 -3.25 27.27 -28.78
CA ILE A 130 -2.88 26.56 -27.55
C ILE A 130 -3.14 27.49 -26.37
N PHE A 131 -4.04 27.09 -25.47
CA PHE A 131 -4.35 27.84 -24.26
C PHE A 131 -3.26 27.64 -23.21
N LYS A 132 -2.38 28.63 -23.02
CA LYS A 132 -1.31 28.57 -22.01
C LYS A 132 -1.75 29.29 -20.73
N LEU A 133 -1.95 28.52 -19.66
CA LEU A 133 -2.13 29.07 -18.32
C LEU A 133 -0.78 29.55 -17.77
N LYS A 134 -0.54 30.87 -17.79
CA LYS A 134 0.77 31.44 -17.40
C LYS A 134 0.89 31.67 -15.89
N THR A 135 -0.18 32.09 -15.24
CA THR A 135 -0.17 32.45 -13.80
C THR A 135 -1.43 32.00 -13.10
N LEU A 136 -1.25 31.36 -11.95
CA LEU A 136 -2.33 30.93 -11.05
C LEU A 136 -2.27 31.75 -9.75
N GLY A 137 -3.38 32.35 -9.35
CA GLY A 137 -3.48 33.12 -8.11
C GLY A 137 -3.30 32.25 -6.86
N LEU A 138 -2.87 32.86 -5.75
CA LEU A 138 -2.62 32.12 -4.48
C LEU A 138 -3.86 31.38 -3.97
N ASN A 139 -5.04 32.00 -4.05
CA ASN A 139 -6.29 31.39 -3.62
C ASN A 139 -6.63 30.14 -4.46
N ALA A 140 -6.42 30.20 -5.78
CA ALA A 140 -6.63 29.05 -6.65
C ALA A 140 -5.63 27.91 -6.36
N ARG A 141 -4.36 28.23 -6.04
CA ARG A 141 -3.38 27.21 -5.60
C ARG A 141 -3.76 26.54 -4.29
N ALA A 142 -4.17 27.34 -3.31
CA ALA A 142 -4.63 26.81 -2.03
C ALA A 142 -5.85 25.91 -2.22
N LEU A 143 -6.81 26.34 -3.05
CA LEU A 143 -8.00 25.56 -3.39
C LEU A 143 -7.65 24.25 -4.09
N ILE A 144 -6.79 24.26 -5.12
CA ILE A 144 -6.35 23.04 -5.81
C ILE A 144 -5.58 22.11 -4.87
N THR A 145 -4.71 22.67 -4.04
CA THR A 145 -3.95 21.87 -3.06
C THR A 145 -4.90 21.20 -2.06
N LEU A 146 -5.85 21.95 -1.52
CA LEU A 146 -6.78 21.49 -0.50
C LEU A 146 -7.83 20.51 -1.05
N LEU A 147 -8.36 20.76 -2.24
CA LEU A 147 -9.46 19.97 -2.81
C LEU A 147 -9.00 18.82 -3.71
N ILE A 148 -7.79 18.88 -4.26
CA ILE A 148 -7.31 17.87 -5.23
C ILE A 148 -6.08 17.14 -4.70
N VAL A 149 -5.01 17.87 -4.36
CA VAL A 149 -3.73 17.24 -3.98
C VAL A 149 -3.84 16.52 -2.64
N LEU A 150 -4.33 17.19 -1.59
CA LEU A 150 -4.39 16.64 -0.24
C LEU A 150 -5.32 15.43 -0.14
N PRO A 151 -6.54 15.43 -0.72
CA PRO A 151 -7.40 14.24 -0.74
C PRO A 151 -6.76 13.09 -1.50
N ARG A 152 -6.07 13.36 -2.62
CA ARG A 152 -5.36 12.33 -3.39
C ARG A 152 -4.21 11.70 -2.59
N LEU A 153 -3.45 12.51 -1.86
CA LEU A 153 -2.42 12.02 -0.94
C LEU A 153 -3.03 11.19 0.18
N GLY A 154 -4.06 11.69 0.85
CA GLY A 154 -4.75 11.00 1.94
C GLY A 154 -5.31 9.65 1.50
N ILE A 155 -5.94 9.57 0.33
CA ILE A 155 -6.44 8.32 -0.25
C ILE A 155 -5.28 7.35 -0.54
N THR A 156 -4.15 7.84 -1.07
CA THR A 156 -2.99 7.00 -1.39
C THR A 156 -2.35 6.42 -0.11
N PHE A 157 -2.22 7.22 0.95
CA PHE A 157 -1.73 6.73 2.24
C PHE A 157 -2.69 5.76 2.91
N ALA A 158 -4.00 6.02 2.86
CA ALA A 158 -5.01 5.10 3.36
C ALA A 158 -5.01 3.77 2.60
N LEU A 159 -4.83 3.80 1.27
CA LEU A 159 -4.67 2.58 0.47
C LEU A 159 -3.39 1.82 0.82
N LEU A 160 -2.28 2.52 1.03
CA LEU A 160 -1.01 1.89 1.40
C LEU A 160 -1.12 1.16 2.76
N GLU A 161 -1.69 1.82 3.78
CA GLU A 161 -1.91 1.23 5.10
C GLU A 161 -2.90 0.07 5.05
N LEU A 162 -4.06 0.28 4.43
CA LEU A 162 -5.10 -0.73 4.34
C LEU A 162 -4.66 -1.94 3.52
N GLY A 163 -4.01 -1.71 2.38
CA GLY A 163 -3.50 -2.77 1.52
C GLY A 163 -2.44 -3.59 2.22
N SER A 164 -1.49 -2.96 2.91
CA SER A 164 -0.46 -3.67 3.67
C SER A 164 -1.07 -4.51 4.80
N ARG A 165 -2.09 -3.98 5.49
CA ARG A 165 -2.82 -4.69 6.56
C ARG A 165 -3.61 -5.87 6.01
N PHE A 166 -4.28 -5.68 4.88
CA PHE A 166 -5.07 -6.72 4.23
C PHE A 166 -4.18 -7.86 3.72
N LEU A 167 -3.05 -7.53 3.09
CA LEU A 167 -2.09 -8.52 2.60
C LEU A 167 -1.53 -9.38 3.75
N LEU A 168 -1.10 -8.77 4.85
CA LEU A 168 -0.63 -9.50 6.03
C LEU A 168 -1.72 -10.34 6.72
N ALA A 169 -3.00 -10.01 6.54
CA ALA A 169 -4.12 -10.74 7.11
C ALA A 169 -4.59 -11.94 6.26
N THR A 170 -3.95 -12.20 5.12
CA THR A 170 -4.32 -13.31 4.23
C THR A 170 -3.97 -14.65 4.89
N THR A 171 -4.79 -15.68 4.69
CA THR A 171 -4.60 -17.01 5.30
C THR A 171 -4.01 -18.05 4.35
N SER A 172 -3.61 -17.66 3.13
CA SER A 172 -2.90 -18.52 2.18
C SER A 172 -2.02 -17.71 1.24
N PHE A 173 -0.93 -18.32 0.77
CA PHE A 173 0.01 -17.67 -0.16
C PHE A 173 -0.58 -17.46 -1.56
N GLU A 174 -1.45 -18.36 -2.02
CA GLU A 174 -2.18 -18.20 -3.29
C GLU A 174 -3.09 -16.97 -3.25
N ASN A 175 -3.90 -16.86 -2.18
CA ASN A 175 -4.78 -15.72 -1.99
C ASN A 175 -3.97 -14.43 -1.84
N LEU A 176 -2.72 -14.49 -1.37
CA LEU A 176 -1.89 -13.29 -1.24
C LEU A 176 -1.66 -12.64 -2.60
N ILE A 177 -1.33 -13.43 -3.63
CA ILE A 177 -1.11 -12.92 -4.99
C ILE A 177 -2.41 -12.35 -5.58
N VAL A 178 -3.52 -13.09 -5.46
CA VAL A 178 -4.83 -12.65 -5.95
C VAL A 178 -5.28 -11.36 -5.25
N ASN A 179 -5.03 -11.24 -3.94
CA ASN A 179 -5.34 -10.05 -3.15
C ASN A 179 -4.52 -8.83 -3.59
N VAL A 180 -3.24 -9.00 -3.93
CA VAL A 180 -2.42 -7.89 -4.50
C VAL A 180 -3.00 -7.42 -5.83
N LEU A 181 -3.35 -8.34 -6.71
CA LEU A 181 -3.93 -8.02 -8.02
C LEU A 181 -5.27 -7.30 -7.85
N ALA A 182 -6.13 -7.77 -6.95
CA ALA A 182 -7.40 -7.11 -6.63
C ALA A 182 -7.18 -5.68 -6.09
N LEU A 183 -6.21 -5.49 -5.20
CA LEU A 183 -5.85 -4.15 -4.70
C LEU A 183 -5.32 -3.23 -5.80
N ALA A 184 -4.55 -3.75 -6.75
CA ALA A 184 -4.08 -3.00 -7.91
C ALA A 184 -5.25 -2.54 -8.79
N VAL A 185 -6.22 -3.43 -9.04
CA VAL A 185 -7.46 -3.07 -9.74
C VAL A 185 -8.21 -1.97 -8.98
N ILE A 186 -8.42 -2.11 -7.66
CA ILE A 186 -9.11 -1.11 -6.84
C ILE A 186 -8.45 0.27 -6.93
N LYS A 187 -7.11 0.30 -6.97
CA LYS A 187 -6.34 1.53 -7.14
C LYS A 187 -6.61 2.19 -8.50
N ASP A 188 -6.65 1.40 -9.56
CA ASP A 188 -6.77 1.89 -10.94
C ASP A 188 -8.23 2.17 -11.37
N ILE A 189 -9.23 1.81 -10.55
CA ILE A 189 -10.66 2.11 -10.78
C ILE A 189 -10.91 3.58 -11.10
N LYS A 190 -10.21 4.52 -10.45
CA LYS A 190 -10.40 5.95 -10.70
C LYS A 190 -10.08 6.34 -12.16
N ASP A 191 -9.04 5.74 -12.72
CA ASP A 191 -8.57 6.04 -14.07
C ASP A 191 -9.47 5.31 -15.09
N LEU A 192 -9.94 4.11 -14.74
CA LEU A 192 -10.95 3.39 -15.51
C LEU A 192 -12.28 4.17 -15.58
N ILE A 193 -12.78 4.70 -14.48
CA ILE A 193 -14.01 5.50 -14.47
C ILE A 193 -13.81 6.79 -15.27
N TYR A 194 -12.69 7.48 -15.07
CA TYR A 194 -12.40 8.70 -15.84
C TYR A 194 -12.35 8.41 -17.35
N SER A 195 -11.67 7.34 -17.75
CA SER A 195 -11.56 6.95 -19.16
C SER A 195 -12.88 6.46 -19.77
N THR A 196 -13.85 6.00 -18.98
CA THR A 196 -15.14 5.49 -19.49
C THR A 196 -16.25 6.54 -19.45
N VAL A 197 -16.31 7.36 -18.39
CA VAL A 197 -17.39 8.33 -18.18
C VAL A 197 -17.15 9.64 -18.92
N VAL A 198 -15.89 10.09 -19.00
CA VAL A 198 -15.57 11.37 -19.65
C VAL A 198 -15.57 11.21 -21.17
N SER A 199 -16.31 12.07 -21.86
CA SER A 199 -16.45 12.04 -23.32
C SER A 199 -15.09 12.25 -24.01
N ALA A 200 -14.94 11.73 -25.23
CA ALA A 200 -13.73 11.97 -26.02
C ALA A 200 -13.50 13.47 -26.29
N HIS A 201 -14.58 14.25 -26.39
CA HIS A 201 -14.53 15.69 -26.56
C HIS A 201 -13.89 16.38 -25.34
N ASP A 202 -14.39 16.11 -24.13
CA ASP A 202 -13.86 16.74 -22.92
C ASP A 202 -12.42 16.31 -22.63
N LYS A 203 -12.05 15.06 -22.95
CA LYS A 203 -10.65 14.62 -22.87
C LYS A 203 -9.76 15.43 -23.80
N ARG A 204 -10.21 15.67 -25.03
CA ARG A 204 -9.48 16.49 -26.00
C ARG A 204 -9.38 17.94 -25.51
N GLU A 205 -10.45 18.52 -24.98
CA GLU A 205 -10.40 19.87 -24.39
C GLU A 205 -9.45 19.95 -23.19
N LEU A 206 -9.42 18.93 -22.32
CA LEU A 206 -8.47 18.84 -21.20
C LEU A 206 -7.02 18.64 -21.65
N GLU A 207 -6.81 17.94 -22.76
CA GLU A 207 -5.49 17.83 -23.40
C GLU A 207 -5.04 19.15 -24.04
N LEU A 208 -5.97 19.92 -24.60
CA LEU A 208 -5.72 21.25 -25.15
C LEU A 208 -5.51 22.31 -24.06
N THR A 209 -6.15 22.16 -22.90
CA THR A 209 -5.91 22.99 -21.70
C THR A 209 -4.72 22.53 -20.87
N ARG A 210 -3.80 21.74 -21.46
CA ARG A 210 -2.51 21.44 -20.82
C ARG A 210 -1.88 22.75 -20.36
N ILE A 211 -1.77 22.90 -19.04
CA ILE A 211 -1.04 23.98 -18.40
C ILE A 211 0.34 23.94 -19.01
N ALA A 212 0.65 24.90 -19.88
CA ALA A 212 1.98 25.11 -20.41
C ALA A 212 2.87 25.61 -19.28
N ILE A 213 3.20 24.69 -18.38
CA ILE A 213 4.34 24.79 -17.50
C ILE A 213 5.50 24.99 -18.47
N ALA A 214 6.17 26.13 -18.40
CA ALA A 214 7.22 26.55 -19.31
C ALA A 214 8.12 25.37 -19.74
N ASP A 215 7.73 24.70 -20.83
CA ASP A 215 8.45 23.55 -21.39
C ASP A 215 9.74 24.03 -22.08
N GLY A 216 9.96 25.35 -22.12
CA GLY A 216 11.09 26.03 -22.74
C GLY A 216 12.46 25.69 -22.14
N ASP A 217 12.53 25.06 -20.98
CA ASP A 217 13.81 24.63 -20.38
C ASP A 217 13.95 23.10 -20.24
N ARG A 218 13.04 22.34 -20.85
CA ARG A 218 13.04 20.87 -20.81
C ARG A 218 14.01 20.25 -21.81
N ARG A 219 15.09 20.97 -22.16
CA ARG A 219 16.22 20.44 -22.91
C ARG A 219 17.03 19.52 -21.98
N GLU A 220 16.53 18.30 -21.81
CA GLU A 220 17.28 17.04 -21.62
C GLU A 220 18.59 17.08 -20.83
N ARG A 221 18.73 17.91 -19.80
CA ARG A 221 19.64 17.58 -18.71
C ARG A 221 18.99 16.43 -17.96
N SER A 222 19.30 15.20 -18.39
CA SER A 222 19.18 13.95 -17.64
C SER A 222 20.07 14.02 -16.38
N SER A 223 19.82 15.06 -15.59
CA SER A 223 20.62 15.43 -14.46
C SER A 223 20.45 14.34 -13.42
N LEU A 224 21.57 13.93 -12.85
CA LEU A 224 21.72 13.05 -11.69
C LEU A 224 20.59 13.23 -10.66
N GLN A 225 20.01 14.43 -10.54
CA GLN A 225 18.80 14.70 -9.76
C GLN A 225 17.62 13.75 -10.02
N SER A 226 17.30 13.41 -11.27
CA SER A 226 16.20 12.49 -11.57
C SER A 226 16.50 11.06 -11.11
N MET A 227 17.76 10.63 -11.23
CA MET A 227 18.24 9.35 -10.72
C MET A 227 18.22 9.33 -9.18
N LEU A 228 18.75 10.37 -8.54
CA LEU A 228 18.74 10.53 -7.08
C LEU A 228 17.30 10.52 -6.54
N GLN A 229 16.37 11.21 -7.19
CA GLN A 229 14.97 11.21 -6.79
C GLN A 229 14.35 9.80 -6.89
N ALA A 230 14.62 9.06 -7.97
CA ALA A 230 14.15 7.68 -8.10
C ALA A 230 14.74 6.77 -7.02
N SER A 231 16.04 6.89 -6.74
CA SER A 231 16.72 6.14 -5.68
C SER A 231 16.15 6.45 -4.29
N VAL A 232 15.84 7.73 -3.99
CA VAL A 232 15.22 8.12 -2.72
C VAL A 232 13.85 7.44 -2.54
N TRP A 233 13.01 7.43 -3.58
CA TRP A 233 11.72 6.74 -3.53
C TRP A 233 11.85 5.23 -3.35
N LEU A 234 12.85 4.61 -3.99
CA LEU A 234 13.13 3.19 -3.85
C LEU A 234 13.57 2.85 -2.42
N ILE A 235 14.50 3.60 -1.85
CA ILE A 235 14.97 3.43 -0.47
C ILE A 235 13.82 3.66 0.51
N ALA A 236 12.98 4.67 0.29
CA ALA A 236 11.80 4.92 1.11
C ALA A 236 10.80 3.76 1.06
N ALA A 237 10.60 3.12 -0.09
CA ALA A 237 9.74 1.95 -0.21
C ALA A 237 10.29 0.74 0.56
N VAL A 238 11.61 0.46 0.46
CA VAL A 238 12.26 -0.62 1.23
C VAL A 238 12.17 -0.35 2.73
N ALA A 239 12.48 0.88 3.15
CA ALA A 239 12.40 1.31 4.55
C ALA A 239 10.96 1.20 5.08
N PHE A 240 9.96 1.58 4.28
CA PHE A 240 8.55 1.44 4.65
C PHE A 240 8.16 -0.02 4.88
N VAL A 241 8.50 -0.94 3.96
CA VAL A 241 8.17 -2.37 4.11
C VAL A 241 8.82 -2.94 5.36
N TRP A 242 10.10 -2.61 5.60
CA TRP A 242 10.81 -3.04 6.81
C TRP A 242 10.13 -2.49 8.08
N LEU A 243 9.88 -1.19 8.15
CA LEU A 243 9.19 -0.57 9.28
C LEU A 243 7.78 -1.15 9.48
N TYR A 244 7.07 -1.44 8.40
CA TYR A 244 5.72 -1.99 8.48
C TYR A 244 5.71 -3.40 9.05
N MET A 245 6.56 -4.30 8.53
CA MET A 245 6.65 -5.69 8.99
C MET A 245 7.10 -5.81 10.45
N PHE A 246 8.03 -4.97 10.90
CA PHE A 246 8.59 -5.08 12.25
C PHE A 246 7.91 -4.20 13.29
N ARG A 247 7.36 -3.03 12.91
CA ARG A 247 6.83 -2.04 13.87
C ARG A 247 5.37 -1.68 13.70
N PHE A 248 4.88 -1.50 12.47
CA PHE A 248 3.51 -1.00 12.27
C PHE A 248 2.46 -2.09 12.04
N GLN A 249 2.86 -3.35 11.95
CA GLN A 249 1.89 -4.42 11.72
C GLN A 249 0.86 -4.52 12.86
N SER A 250 -0.38 -4.17 12.56
CA SER A 250 -1.50 -4.25 13.51
C SER A 250 -2.29 -5.56 13.40
N VAL A 251 -1.91 -6.44 12.47
CA VAL A 251 -2.62 -7.71 12.22
C VAL A 251 -2.42 -8.68 13.38
N LEU A 252 -1.17 -8.94 13.78
CA LEU A 252 -0.82 -9.78 14.91
C LEU A 252 0.00 -8.95 15.92
N PRO A 253 -0.66 -8.27 16.88
CA PRO A 253 0.07 -7.57 17.93
C PRO A 253 0.90 -8.59 18.73
N ASP A 254 2.13 -8.18 19.06
CA ASP A 254 3.09 -8.95 19.87
C ASP A 254 3.60 -10.25 19.20
N TYR A 255 3.63 -10.29 17.87
CA TYR A 255 4.14 -11.44 17.12
C TYR A 255 5.63 -11.70 17.40
N GLN A 256 5.95 -12.90 17.92
CA GLN A 256 7.29 -13.27 18.40
C GLN A 256 8.20 -13.94 17.35
N TRP A 257 7.76 -14.01 16.08
CA TRP A 257 8.51 -14.67 14.99
C TRP A 257 8.80 -16.17 15.21
N ASP A 258 8.11 -16.79 16.15
CA ASP A 258 8.24 -18.19 16.56
C ASP A 258 7.66 -19.17 15.52
N VAL A 259 6.58 -18.78 14.83
CA VAL A 259 5.95 -19.56 13.76
C VAL A 259 6.93 -19.95 12.65
N LYS A 260 7.83 -19.05 12.26
CA LYS A 260 8.82 -19.32 11.19
C LYS A 260 9.68 -20.54 11.52
N ARG A 261 10.06 -20.69 12.79
CA ARG A 261 10.96 -21.75 13.25
C ARG A 261 10.33 -23.14 13.12
N VAL A 262 9.05 -23.28 13.46
CA VAL A 262 8.33 -24.56 13.42
C VAL A 262 7.75 -24.86 12.03
N CYS A 263 7.32 -23.85 11.28
CA CYS A 263 6.71 -24.05 9.96
C CYS A 263 7.72 -24.28 8.84
N SER A 264 8.96 -23.79 8.95
CA SER A 264 9.98 -24.00 7.90
C SER A 264 10.23 -25.48 7.59
N PRO A 265 10.53 -26.36 8.59
CA PRO A 265 10.71 -27.79 8.33
C PRO A 265 9.42 -28.47 7.88
N TRP A 266 8.27 -28.16 8.50
CA TRP A 266 6.98 -28.76 8.14
C TRP A 266 6.58 -28.50 6.67
N ILE A 267 6.80 -27.27 6.18
CA ILE A 267 6.55 -26.92 4.77
C ILE A 267 7.54 -27.67 3.86
N GLN A 268 8.80 -27.80 4.24
CA GLN A 268 9.82 -28.47 3.43
C GLN A 268 9.46 -29.95 3.23
N GLU A 269 9.17 -30.67 4.32
CA GLU A 269 8.74 -32.07 4.29
C GLU A 269 7.46 -32.26 3.47
N ARG A 270 6.46 -31.38 3.62
CA ARG A 270 5.15 -31.57 3.00
C ARG A 270 5.11 -31.25 1.50
N PHE A 271 5.85 -30.23 1.06
CA PHE A 271 5.72 -29.70 -0.31
C PHE A 271 6.95 -29.94 -1.18
N VAL A 272 8.15 -30.04 -0.61
CA VAL A 272 9.36 -30.28 -1.41
C VAL A 272 9.53 -31.77 -1.66
N GLU A 273 9.49 -32.60 -0.62
CA GLU A 273 9.77 -34.04 -0.74
C GLU A 273 8.69 -34.84 -1.47
N ARG A 274 7.46 -34.30 -1.59
CA ARG A 274 6.38 -34.92 -2.38
C ARG A 274 6.38 -34.52 -3.85
N SER A 275 7.23 -33.57 -4.24
CA SER A 275 7.33 -33.10 -5.62
C SER A 275 8.37 -33.88 -6.43
N ASP A 276 9.20 -34.69 -5.77
CA ASP A 276 10.17 -35.62 -6.36
C ASP A 276 9.58 -37.04 -6.43
#